data_AF-A0A7R5L304-F1
#
_entry.id   AF-A0A7R5L304-F1
#
_cell.length_a   1.000
_cell.length_b   1.000
_cell.length_c   1.000
_cell.angle_alpha   90.00
_cell.angle_beta   90.00
_cell.angle_gamma   90.00
#
_symmetry.space_group_name_H-M   'P 1'
#
loop_
_entity.id
_entity.type
_entity.pdbx_description
1 polymer ?
#
loop_
_entity_poly.entity_id
_entity_poly.type
_entity_poly.pdbx_seq_one_letter_code
_entity_poly.pdbx_strand_id
1 'polypeptide(L)'
;MSDREEEAPEGREPECLLCRRSDADLDICGDKIQKHGICAHVFCLYFASILDQQENERVGLQGFLPRDILHAVKRAAQTSCCICGQSGATISCCETDCDLSFHLPCAKQGGCVTQFIPPYSSYCPAHSPQQAVEATPEPGTECLICMEPVEDRKTFNTMVCPACKTTWFHRDCIQGQALRSGFSSFQCPICRNRPAFLGEMFTMGIRIPFRPPTWEENDAFAELLDRHRRCDASECFYPRGRQEAEEEGPWELLLCSSCAAEGTPRHCSGLRDIITSWECDGCAVLGTVSS
;
A
#
# COMPACT_ATOMS: atom_id res chain seq x y z
N MET A 1 -35.23 35.63 13.35
CA MET A 1 -35.65 34.37 12.74
C MET A 1 -34.52 33.97 11.81
N SER A 2 -33.64 33.12 12.29
CA SER A 2 -32.50 32.60 11.53
C SER A 2 -32.86 31.17 11.17
N ASP A 3 -33.05 30.94 9.88
CA ASP A 3 -33.31 29.63 9.30
C ASP A 3 -32.19 28.68 9.71
N ARG A 4 -32.54 27.71 10.56
CA ARG A 4 -31.70 26.55 10.81
C ARG A 4 -31.97 25.59 9.67
N GLU A 5 -31.01 25.47 8.76
CA GLU A 5 -30.97 24.38 7.80
C GLU A 5 -30.98 23.07 8.59
N GLU A 6 -32.06 22.32 8.41
CA GLU A 6 -32.28 21.01 8.97
C GLU A 6 -31.43 20.04 8.14
N GLU A 7 -30.27 19.65 8.67
CA GLU A 7 -29.46 18.59 8.08
C GLU A 7 -30.29 17.31 7.98
N ALA A 8 -30.44 16.80 6.76
CA ALA A 8 -31.11 15.54 6.49
C ALA A 8 -30.42 14.39 7.27
N PRO A 9 -31.17 13.38 7.75
CA PRO A 9 -30.56 12.29 8.49
C PRO A 9 -29.57 11.54 7.58
N GLU A 10 -28.32 11.42 8.01
CA GLU A 10 -27.31 10.58 7.36
C GLU A 10 -27.90 9.19 7.12
N GLY A 11 -28.16 8.87 5.84
CA GLY A 11 -28.65 7.56 5.44
C GLY A 11 -27.63 6.51 5.83
N ARG A 12 -28.05 5.48 6.59
CA ARG A 12 -27.17 4.35 6.94
C ARG A 12 -26.48 3.82 5.69
N GLU A 13 -25.15 3.71 5.73
CA GLU A 13 -24.39 3.13 4.63
C GLU A 13 -24.88 1.71 4.30
N PRO A 14 -24.99 1.35 3.02
CA PRO A 14 -25.47 0.03 2.63
C PRO A 14 -24.49 -1.06 3.08
N GLU A 15 -25.01 -2.14 3.63
CA GLU A 15 -24.24 -3.32 4.04
C GLU A 15 -23.82 -4.16 2.82
N CYS A 16 -22.63 -4.76 2.88
CA CYS A 16 -22.22 -5.76 1.91
C CYS A 16 -23.07 -7.03 2.04
N LEU A 17 -23.67 -7.50 0.95
CA LEU A 17 -24.54 -8.69 0.94
C LEU A 17 -23.82 -9.99 1.32
N LEU A 18 -22.49 -10.06 1.15
CA LEU A 18 -21.70 -11.28 1.35
C LEU A 18 -21.13 -11.39 2.77
N CYS A 19 -20.75 -10.27 3.39
CA CYS A 19 -20.22 -10.28 4.76
C CYS A 19 -21.14 -9.63 5.80
N ARG A 20 -22.25 -9.02 5.36
CA ARG A 20 -23.26 -8.33 6.19
C ARG A 20 -22.68 -7.27 7.13
N ARG A 21 -21.65 -6.57 6.66
CA ARG A 21 -21.05 -5.43 7.37
C ARG A 21 -21.08 -4.20 6.47
N SER A 22 -21.40 -3.06 7.07
CA SER A 22 -21.30 -1.74 6.44
C SER A 22 -19.90 -1.15 6.58
N ASP A 23 -19.19 -1.45 7.68
CA ASP A 23 -17.95 -0.84 8.15
C ASP A 23 -16.75 -1.81 8.11
N ALA A 24 -16.62 -2.61 7.05
CA ALA A 24 -15.52 -3.55 6.95
C ALA A 24 -14.19 -2.85 6.61
N ASP A 25 -13.11 -3.36 7.18
CA ASP A 25 -11.73 -2.92 6.90
C ASP A 25 -11.43 -2.99 5.39
N LEU A 26 -11.10 -1.84 4.78
CA LEU A 26 -10.76 -1.70 3.36
C LEU A 26 -9.48 -2.44 2.96
N ASP A 27 -8.55 -2.61 3.91
CA ASP A 27 -7.30 -3.35 3.67
C ASP A 27 -7.59 -4.84 3.46
N ILE A 28 -8.63 -5.35 4.13
CA ILE A 28 -9.07 -6.75 4.04
C ILE A 28 -10.11 -6.93 2.92
N CYS A 29 -11.18 -6.13 2.93
CA CYS A 29 -12.35 -6.35 2.08
C CYS A 29 -12.27 -5.59 0.75
N GLY A 30 -11.45 -4.55 0.68
CA GLY A 30 -11.38 -3.65 -0.47
C GLY A 30 -12.62 -2.78 -0.60
N ASP A 31 -12.67 -2.02 -1.69
CA ASP A 31 -13.73 -1.06 -1.92
C ASP A 31 -15.11 -1.70 -1.95
N LYS A 32 -16.10 -0.97 -1.45
CA LYS A 32 -17.51 -1.34 -1.48
C LYS A 32 -18.13 -0.81 -2.78
N ILE A 33 -18.66 -1.70 -3.61
CA ILE A 33 -19.27 -1.34 -4.89
C ILE A 33 -20.78 -1.52 -4.82
N GLN A 34 -21.52 -0.52 -5.29
CA GLN A 34 -22.96 -0.54 -5.41
C GLN A 34 -23.40 -0.46 -6.88
N LYS A 35 -24.11 -1.48 -7.38
CA LYS A 35 -24.65 -1.49 -8.76
C LYS A 35 -25.86 -2.42 -8.85
N HIS A 36 -26.87 -2.04 -9.63
CA HIS A 36 -28.08 -2.85 -9.83
C HIS A 36 -28.76 -3.33 -8.53
N GLY A 37 -28.74 -2.51 -7.47
CA GLY A 37 -29.31 -2.86 -6.16
C GLY A 37 -28.47 -3.84 -5.33
N ILE A 38 -27.28 -4.22 -5.79
CA ILE A 38 -26.32 -5.04 -5.04
C ILE A 38 -25.25 -4.13 -4.44
N CYS A 39 -24.93 -4.36 -3.17
CA CYS A 39 -23.80 -3.78 -2.48
C CYS A 39 -22.86 -4.90 -2.03
N ALA A 40 -21.59 -4.87 -2.45
CA ALA A 40 -20.60 -5.87 -2.04
C ALA A 40 -19.19 -5.30 -2.04
N HIS A 41 -18.35 -5.77 -1.13
CA HIS A 41 -16.91 -5.48 -1.18
C HIS A 41 -16.24 -6.29 -2.30
N VAL A 42 -15.26 -5.67 -2.96
CA VAL A 42 -14.50 -6.27 -4.07
C VAL A 42 -13.94 -7.64 -3.71
N PHE A 43 -13.22 -7.77 -2.58
CA PHE A 43 -12.63 -9.06 -2.22
C PHE A 43 -13.64 -10.04 -1.66
N CYS A 44 -14.77 -9.57 -1.08
CA CYS A 44 -15.84 -10.51 -0.75
C CYS A 44 -16.38 -11.22 -2.00
N LEU A 45 -16.44 -10.54 -3.16
CA LEU A 45 -16.82 -11.16 -4.43
C LEU A 45 -15.76 -12.17 -4.89
N TYR A 46 -14.48 -11.79 -4.90
CA TYR A 46 -13.41 -12.68 -5.37
C TYR A 46 -13.23 -13.94 -4.53
N PHE A 47 -13.41 -13.85 -3.20
CA PHE A 47 -13.26 -14.99 -2.30
C PHE A 47 -14.53 -15.82 -2.11
N ALA A 48 -15.69 -15.37 -2.59
CA ALA A 48 -16.90 -16.15 -2.48
C ALA A 48 -16.75 -17.44 -3.31
N SER A 49 -16.49 -18.56 -2.64
CA SER A 49 -16.12 -19.85 -3.24
C SER A 49 -17.20 -20.47 -4.14
N ILE A 50 -18.39 -19.85 -4.14
CA ILE A 50 -19.58 -20.28 -4.87
C ILE A 50 -19.74 -19.51 -6.20
N LEU A 51 -18.92 -18.48 -6.44
CA LEU A 51 -18.96 -17.71 -7.67
C LEU A 51 -17.97 -18.27 -8.68
N ASP A 52 -18.48 -18.86 -9.76
CA ASP A 52 -17.67 -19.16 -10.94
C ASP A 52 -17.39 -17.85 -11.69
N GLN A 53 -16.11 -17.53 -11.88
CA GLN A 53 -15.71 -16.47 -12.82
C GLN A 53 -16.06 -16.93 -14.23
N GLN A 54 -16.98 -16.22 -14.88
CA GLN A 54 -17.28 -16.45 -16.29
C GLN A 54 -16.33 -15.58 -17.13
N GLU A 55 -15.58 -16.18 -18.07
CA GLU A 55 -14.68 -15.49 -19.02
C GLU A 55 -15.43 -14.66 -20.08
N ASN A 56 -16.60 -14.13 -19.75
CA ASN A 56 -17.34 -13.25 -20.65
C ASN A 56 -17.31 -11.84 -20.07
N GLU A 57 -16.42 -11.00 -20.62
CA GLU A 57 -16.15 -9.60 -20.24
C GLU A 57 -17.36 -8.65 -20.39
N ARG A 58 -18.56 -9.20 -20.62
CA ARG A 58 -19.79 -8.46 -20.80
C ARG A 58 -20.76 -8.78 -19.64
N VAL A 59 -21.02 -7.74 -18.84
CA VAL A 59 -22.20 -7.53 -17.95
C VAL A 59 -22.07 -8.05 -16.50
N GLY A 60 -21.52 -7.25 -15.59
CA GLY A 60 -21.51 -7.58 -14.15
C GLY A 60 -20.89 -6.54 -13.20
N LEU A 61 -20.75 -6.93 -11.93
CA LEU A 61 -19.98 -6.25 -10.87
C LEU A 61 -18.61 -6.95 -10.78
N GLN A 62 -17.52 -6.31 -11.22
CA GLN A 62 -16.19 -6.94 -11.28
C GLN A 62 -16.14 -8.28 -12.05
N GLY A 63 -16.95 -8.42 -13.11
CA GLY A 63 -17.06 -9.66 -13.88
C GLY A 63 -18.09 -10.67 -13.35
N PHE A 64 -18.72 -10.41 -12.19
CA PHE A 64 -19.74 -11.29 -11.62
C PHE A 64 -21.17 -10.83 -11.96
N LEU A 65 -22.03 -11.77 -12.32
CA LEU A 65 -23.42 -11.47 -12.64
C LEU A 65 -24.25 -11.29 -11.36
N PRO A 66 -25.12 -10.26 -11.30
CA PRO A 66 -25.99 -10.01 -10.14
C PRO A 66 -26.75 -11.24 -9.64
N ARG A 67 -27.27 -12.07 -10.56
CA ARG A 67 -27.99 -13.30 -10.23
C ARG A 67 -27.14 -14.32 -9.48
N ASP A 68 -25.86 -14.44 -9.83
CA ASP A 68 -24.95 -15.44 -9.27
C ASP A 68 -24.53 -15.01 -7.86
N ILE A 69 -24.33 -13.71 -7.66
CA ILE A 69 -24.13 -13.11 -6.32
C ILE A 69 -25.33 -13.41 -5.42
N LEU A 70 -26.56 -13.18 -5.90
CA LEU A 70 -27.77 -13.48 -5.12
C LEU A 70 -27.94 -14.98 -4.84
N HIS A 71 -27.56 -15.86 -5.76
CA HIS A 71 -27.53 -17.30 -5.52
C HIS A 71 -26.50 -17.70 -4.46
N ALA A 72 -25.30 -17.13 -4.50
CA ALA A 72 -24.27 -17.37 -3.48
C ALA A 72 -24.78 -16.94 -2.09
N VAL A 73 -25.39 -15.76 -1.97
CA VAL A 73 -25.99 -15.27 -0.72
C VAL A 73 -27.10 -16.21 -0.21
N LYS A 74 -27.99 -16.68 -1.10
CA LYS A 74 -29.06 -17.61 -0.72
C LYS A 74 -28.51 -18.95 -0.21
N ARG A 75 -27.47 -19.48 -0.85
CA ARG A 75 -26.81 -20.72 -0.40
C ARG A 75 -26.10 -20.54 0.93
N ALA A 76 -25.35 -19.45 1.08
CA ALA A 76 -24.62 -19.13 2.31
C ALA A 76 -25.54 -18.82 3.50
N ALA A 77 -26.83 -18.54 3.28
CA ALA A 77 -27.78 -18.23 4.35
C ALA A 77 -27.92 -19.34 5.41
N GLN A 78 -27.59 -20.60 5.07
CA GLN A 78 -27.58 -21.73 5.99
C GLN A 78 -26.18 -22.10 6.50
N THR A 79 -25.13 -21.49 5.92
CA THR A 79 -23.73 -21.77 6.27
C THR A 79 -23.29 -20.85 7.40
N SER A 80 -22.91 -21.43 8.54
CA SER A 80 -22.37 -20.69 9.68
C SER A 80 -20.90 -20.35 9.50
N CYS A 81 -20.51 -19.15 9.95
CA CYS A 81 -19.11 -18.78 10.06
C CYS A 81 -18.46 -19.50 11.24
N CYS A 82 -17.37 -20.22 11.01
CA CYS A 82 -16.62 -20.91 12.07
C CYS A 82 -15.96 -19.98 13.10
N ILE A 83 -15.93 -18.66 12.83
CA ILE A 83 -15.32 -17.66 13.71
C ILE A 83 -16.36 -16.92 14.54
N CYS A 84 -17.38 -16.31 13.90
CA CYS A 84 -18.40 -15.52 14.62
C CYS A 84 -19.69 -16.29 14.91
N GLY A 85 -19.86 -17.51 14.38
CA GLY A 85 -21.07 -18.33 14.55
C GLY A 85 -22.30 -17.88 13.74
N GLN A 86 -22.28 -16.67 13.16
CA GLN A 86 -23.41 -16.16 12.38
C GLN A 86 -23.49 -16.83 11.00
N SER A 87 -24.72 -17.00 10.50
CA SER A 87 -24.99 -17.52 9.15
C SER A 87 -24.69 -16.49 8.06
N GLY A 88 -24.38 -16.96 6.86
CA GLY A 88 -24.05 -16.11 5.71
C GLY A 88 -22.60 -16.25 5.23
N ALA A 89 -21.83 -17.21 5.74
CA ALA A 89 -20.43 -17.39 5.36
C ALA A 89 -20.31 -17.89 3.92
N THR A 90 -19.67 -17.09 3.06
CA THR A 90 -19.53 -17.37 1.61
C THR A 90 -18.13 -17.87 1.21
N ILE A 91 -17.16 -17.84 2.13
CA ILE A 91 -15.80 -18.31 1.87
C ILE A 91 -15.65 -19.67 2.52
N SER A 92 -15.27 -20.68 1.73
CA SER A 92 -15.02 -22.04 2.19
C SER A 92 -13.51 -22.33 2.24
N CYS A 93 -13.12 -23.21 3.16
CA CYS A 93 -11.75 -23.71 3.22
C CYS A 93 -11.40 -24.47 1.92
N CYS A 94 -10.20 -24.24 1.40
CA CYS A 94 -9.70 -24.85 0.17
C CYS A 94 -9.16 -26.28 0.38
N GLU A 95 -8.93 -26.66 1.64
CA GLU A 95 -8.48 -28.00 1.99
C GLU A 95 -9.55 -29.05 1.67
N THR A 96 -9.11 -30.21 1.19
CA THR A 96 -9.99 -31.34 0.89
C THR A 96 -10.71 -31.83 2.14
N ASP A 97 -11.98 -32.21 1.99
CA ASP A 97 -12.84 -32.70 3.07
C ASP A 97 -13.00 -31.72 4.26
N CYS A 98 -12.83 -30.42 4.03
CA CYS A 98 -13.07 -29.37 5.03
C CYS A 98 -14.33 -28.56 4.74
N ASP A 99 -15.36 -28.72 5.57
CA ASP A 99 -16.64 -28.01 5.43
C ASP A 99 -16.66 -26.63 6.11
N LEU A 100 -15.53 -26.20 6.72
CA LEU A 100 -15.48 -24.93 7.45
C LEU A 100 -15.57 -23.74 6.48
N SER A 101 -16.45 -22.80 6.83
CA SER A 101 -16.65 -21.55 6.08
C SER A 101 -16.57 -20.34 7.00
N PHE A 102 -16.20 -19.19 6.45
CA PHE A 102 -16.07 -17.93 7.21
C PHE A 102 -16.40 -16.70 6.38
N HIS A 103 -16.59 -15.55 7.05
CA HIS A 103 -16.68 -14.25 6.38
C HIS A 103 -15.28 -13.67 6.19
N LEU A 104 -15.05 -12.92 5.11
CA LEU A 104 -13.75 -12.27 4.88
C LEU A 104 -13.28 -11.39 6.05
N PRO A 105 -14.13 -10.52 6.65
CA PRO A 105 -13.72 -9.73 7.81
C PRO A 105 -13.37 -10.56 9.05
N CYS A 106 -13.90 -11.79 9.14
CA CYS A 106 -13.61 -12.70 10.25
C CYS A 106 -12.27 -13.41 10.09
N ALA A 107 -11.68 -13.42 8.88
CA ALA A 107 -10.46 -14.17 8.60
C ALA A 107 -9.31 -13.76 9.52
N LYS A 108 -9.06 -12.45 9.64
CA LYS A 108 -8.01 -11.89 10.51
C LYS A 108 -8.21 -12.28 11.98
N GLN A 109 -9.43 -12.14 12.50
CA GLN A 109 -9.74 -12.45 13.90
C GLN A 109 -9.64 -13.95 14.20
N GLY A 110 -9.98 -14.79 13.22
CA GLY A 110 -9.95 -16.24 13.33
C GLY A 110 -8.58 -16.86 13.08
N GLY A 111 -7.59 -16.10 12.60
CA GLY A 111 -6.33 -16.65 12.12
C GLY A 111 -6.48 -17.46 10.83
N CYS A 112 -7.53 -17.20 10.04
CA CYS A 112 -7.68 -17.76 8.70
C CYS A 112 -6.74 -17.03 7.72
N VAL A 113 -6.24 -17.76 6.73
CA VAL A 113 -5.43 -17.19 5.65
C VAL A 113 -6.25 -17.10 4.37
N THR A 114 -6.22 -15.94 3.71
CA THR A 114 -6.84 -15.70 2.40
C THR A 114 -5.76 -15.19 1.45
N GLN A 115 -5.59 -15.86 0.31
CA GLN A 115 -4.52 -15.55 -0.64
C GLN A 115 -5.07 -14.64 -1.73
N PHE A 116 -4.65 -13.37 -1.74
CA PHE A 116 -5.14 -12.32 -2.64
C PHE A 116 -4.55 -12.42 -4.06
N ILE A 117 -4.51 -13.64 -4.60
CA ILE A 117 -4.05 -13.96 -5.95
C ILE A 117 -4.94 -15.08 -6.50
N PRO A 118 -5.34 -15.07 -7.79
CA PRO A 118 -6.07 -16.18 -8.38
C PRO A 118 -5.38 -17.53 -8.12
N PRO A 119 -6.13 -18.57 -7.70
CA PRO A 119 -7.59 -18.69 -7.71
C PRO A 119 -8.31 -18.19 -6.43
N TYR A 120 -7.69 -17.33 -5.62
CA TYR A 120 -8.22 -16.78 -4.36
C TYR A 120 -8.48 -17.84 -3.29
N SER A 121 -7.50 -18.73 -3.10
CA SER A 121 -7.56 -19.80 -2.09
C SER A 121 -7.66 -19.24 -0.67
N SER A 122 -8.46 -19.92 0.15
CA SER A 122 -8.78 -19.53 1.52
C SER A 122 -8.70 -20.72 2.46
N TYR A 123 -8.16 -20.54 3.65
CA TYR A 123 -7.89 -21.61 4.59
C TYR A 123 -8.46 -21.27 5.96
N CYS A 124 -9.18 -22.21 6.55
CA CYS A 124 -9.68 -22.07 7.92
C CYS A 124 -8.50 -22.09 8.93
N PRO A 125 -8.73 -21.81 10.22
CA PRO A 125 -7.63 -21.75 11.19
C PRO A 125 -6.86 -23.07 11.32
N ALA A 126 -7.55 -24.21 11.15
CA ALA A 126 -6.95 -25.54 11.24
C ALA A 126 -6.07 -25.91 10.03
N HIS A 127 -6.35 -25.32 8.86
CA HIS A 127 -5.65 -25.61 7.60
C HIS A 127 -4.87 -24.40 7.09
N SER A 128 -4.71 -23.36 7.91
CA SER A 128 -3.95 -22.18 7.52
C SER A 128 -2.48 -22.54 7.34
N PRO A 129 -1.84 -22.11 6.24
CA PRO A 129 -0.44 -22.37 6.01
C PRO A 129 0.40 -21.75 7.12
N GLN A 130 1.53 -22.39 7.40
CA GLN A 130 2.53 -21.91 8.35
C GLN A 130 3.85 -21.72 7.63
N GLN A 131 4.64 -20.76 8.09
CA GLN A 131 5.97 -20.55 7.57
C GLN A 131 6.87 -21.75 7.92
N ALA A 132 7.38 -22.43 6.88
CA ALA A 132 8.26 -23.58 7.02
C ALA A 132 9.65 -23.22 7.58
N VAL A 133 9.98 -21.92 7.65
CA VAL A 133 11.26 -21.40 8.14
C VAL A 133 11.49 -21.79 9.60
N GLU A 134 12.43 -22.68 9.88
CA GLU A 134 12.84 -23.01 11.24
C GLU A 134 13.68 -21.88 11.87
N ALA A 135 12.98 -20.87 12.41
CA ALA A 135 13.56 -19.77 13.15
C ALA A 135 12.64 -19.40 14.31
N THR A 136 13.23 -18.90 15.39
CA THR A 136 12.55 -18.32 16.54
C THR A 136 13.21 -16.97 16.85
N PRO A 137 12.42 -15.92 17.16
CA PRO A 137 12.99 -14.64 17.52
C PRO A 137 13.70 -14.75 18.87
N GLU A 138 14.81 -14.04 19.03
CA GLU A 138 15.47 -13.91 20.33
C GLU A 138 14.62 -13.00 21.24
N PRO A 139 14.68 -13.13 22.57
CA PRO A 139 13.94 -12.25 23.47
C PRO A 139 14.26 -10.77 23.21
N GLY A 140 13.22 -9.96 23.03
CA GLY A 140 13.38 -8.54 22.69
C GLY A 140 13.62 -8.26 21.21
N THR A 141 13.43 -9.24 20.32
CA THR A 141 13.42 -8.98 18.87
C THR A 141 12.30 -8.00 18.54
N GLU A 142 12.63 -6.94 17.82
CA GLU A 142 11.70 -5.89 17.40
C GLU A 142 11.25 -6.08 15.95
N CYS A 143 10.03 -5.65 15.66
CA CYS A 143 9.55 -5.53 14.29
C CYS A 143 10.22 -4.33 13.62
N LEU A 144 10.90 -4.53 12.49
CA LEU A 144 11.63 -3.45 11.79
C LEU A 144 10.76 -2.32 11.21
N ILE A 145 9.44 -2.45 11.27
CA ILE A 145 8.50 -1.47 10.72
C ILE A 145 8.03 -0.50 11.80
N CYS A 146 7.63 -1.01 12.96
CA CYS A 146 7.14 -0.19 14.08
C CYS A 146 8.16 -0.03 15.22
N MET A 147 9.26 -0.78 15.21
CA MET A 147 10.27 -0.86 16.27
C MET A 147 9.74 -1.34 17.62
N GLU A 148 8.60 -2.02 17.62
CA GLU A 148 8.03 -2.63 18.84
C GLU A 148 8.35 -4.14 18.91
N PRO A 149 8.45 -4.73 20.12
CA PRO A 149 8.73 -6.15 20.28
C PRO A 149 7.71 -7.04 19.56
N VAL A 150 8.20 -8.09 18.91
CA VAL A 150 7.35 -9.19 18.40
C VAL A 150 7.16 -10.27 19.46
N GLU A 151 6.19 -11.16 19.22
CA GLU A 151 6.04 -12.36 20.05
C GLU A 151 7.31 -13.23 19.95
N ASP A 152 7.60 -14.00 20.99
CA ASP A 152 8.78 -14.87 21.11
C ASP A 152 8.76 -16.13 20.22
N ARG A 153 7.78 -16.21 19.31
CA ARG A 153 7.58 -17.33 18.40
C ARG A 153 6.84 -16.89 17.14
N LYS A 154 6.95 -17.71 16.10
CA LYS A 154 6.09 -17.59 14.91
C LYS A 154 4.64 -17.86 15.29
N THR A 155 3.74 -16.98 14.88
CA THR A 155 2.29 -17.13 15.03
C THR A 155 1.60 -16.54 13.80
N PHE A 156 0.26 -16.55 13.77
CA PHE A 156 -0.48 -15.82 12.75
C PHE A 156 -0.09 -14.32 12.71
N ASN A 157 0.18 -13.73 13.88
CA ASN A 157 0.50 -12.30 14.02
C ASN A 157 1.99 -11.99 13.90
N THR A 158 2.87 -12.99 13.97
CA THR A 158 4.33 -12.80 14.01
C THR A 158 4.99 -13.61 12.91
N MET A 159 5.59 -12.91 11.93
CA MET A 159 6.14 -13.49 10.72
C MET A 159 7.63 -13.21 10.56
N VAL A 160 8.34 -14.09 9.85
CA VAL A 160 9.78 -14.00 9.58
C VAL A 160 10.05 -13.89 8.08
N CYS A 161 11.10 -13.16 7.71
CA CYS A 161 11.59 -13.17 6.33
C CYS A 161 12.14 -14.58 5.98
N PRO A 162 11.65 -15.23 4.91
CA PRO A 162 12.09 -16.58 4.55
C PRO A 162 13.54 -16.65 4.07
N ALA A 163 14.09 -15.53 3.58
CA ALA A 163 15.41 -15.48 3.00
C ALA A 163 16.50 -15.28 4.05
N CYS A 164 16.44 -14.20 4.84
CA CYS A 164 17.45 -13.95 5.88
C CYS A 164 17.19 -14.69 7.18
N LYS A 165 15.93 -15.09 7.46
CA LYS A 165 15.53 -15.82 8.67
C LYS A 165 15.77 -15.10 10.00
N THR A 166 16.26 -13.86 9.94
CA THR A 166 16.60 -13.03 11.12
C THR A 166 15.68 -11.83 11.28
N THR A 167 14.93 -11.46 10.24
CA THR A 167 14.05 -10.30 10.27
C THR A 167 12.62 -10.70 10.56
N TRP A 168 12.02 -10.08 11.58
CA TRP A 168 10.69 -10.38 12.09
C TRP A 168 9.74 -9.21 11.94
N PHE A 169 8.45 -9.50 11.78
CA PHE A 169 7.41 -8.51 11.55
C PHE A 169 6.11 -8.88 12.24
N HIS A 170 5.40 -7.88 12.78
CA HIS A 170 3.96 -8.05 13.01
C HIS A 170 3.23 -8.15 11.67
N ARG A 171 2.25 -9.05 11.58
CA ARG A 171 1.43 -9.27 10.39
C ARG A 171 0.79 -7.98 9.89
N ASP A 172 0.27 -7.18 10.81
CA ASP A 172 -0.38 -5.90 10.49
C ASP A 172 0.61 -4.88 9.94
N CYS A 173 1.82 -4.81 10.52
CA CYS A 173 2.85 -3.90 10.05
C CYS A 173 3.28 -4.23 8.62
N ILE A 174 3.54 -5.51 8.34
CA ILE A 174 3.97 -5.92 7.00
C ILE A 174 2.83 -5.88 5.99
N GLN A 175 1.58 -6.10 6.40
CA GLN A 175 0.40 -5.87 5.57
C GLN A 175 0.28 -4.39 5.17
N GLY A 176 0.45 -3.46 6.12
CA GLY A 176 0.46 -2.02 5.85
C GLY A 176 1.60 -1.61 4.92
N GLN A 177 2.79 -2.17 5.12
CA GLN A 177 3.92 -1.95 4.22
C GLN A 177 3.63 -2.47 2.80
N ALA A 178 3.08 -3.67 2.65
CA ALA A 178 2.72 -4.25 1.36
C ALA A 178 1.72 -3.39 0.59
N LEU A 179 0.70 -2.85 1.27
CA LEU A 179 -0.32 -1.99 0.65
C LEU A 179 0.29 -0.67 0.16
N ARG A 180 1.26 -0.11 0.87
CA ARG A 180 1.93 1.14 0.47
C ARG A 180 2.95 0.91 -0.64
N SER A 181 3.79 -0.11 -0.48
CA SER A 181 4.87 -0.43 -1.42
C SER A 181 4.38 -0.98 -2.76
N GLY A 182 3.23 -1.65 -2.79
CA GLY A 182 2.77 -2.35 -3.99
C GLY A 182 3.73 -3.45 -4.44
N PHE A 183 3.35 -4.15 -5.51
CA PHE A 183 4.09 -5.32 -5.99
C PHE A 183 5.52 -4.99 -6.42
N SER A 184 5.75 -3.83 -7.05
CA SER A 184 7.06 -3.46 -7.63
C SER A 184 8.15 -3.26 -6.58
N SER A 185 7.81 -2.71 -5.42
CA SER A 185 8.79 -2.26 -4.43
C SER A 185 8.70 -3.00 -3.09
N PHE A 186 7.76 -3.94 -2.93
CA PHE A 186 7.64 -4.72 -1.71
C PHE A 186 8.73 -5.82 -1.62
N GLN A 187 9.59 -5.70 -0.61
CA GLN A 187 10.70 -6.62 -0.35
C GLN A 187 11.16 -6.51 1.12
N CYS A 188 11.92 -7.51 1.59
CA CYS A 188 12.56 -7.44 2.91
C CYS A 188 13.50 -6.22 2.99
N PRO A 189 13.35 -5.33 4.00
CA PRO A 189 14.22 -4.16 4.18
C PRO A 189 15.70 -4.50 4.36
N ILE A 190 15.99 -5.68 4.93
CA ILE A 190 17.36 -6.10 5.25
C ILE A 190 18.03 -6.79 4.07
N CYS A 191 17.52 -7.94 3.63
CA CYS A 191 18.23 -8.77 2.65
C CYS A 191 17.83 -8.51 1.20
N ARG A 192 16.74 -7.75 0.96
CA ARG A 192 16.23 -7.38 -0.37
C ARG A 192 15.99 -8.56 -1.33
N ASN A 193 15.91 -9.79 -0.81
CA ASN A 193 15.57 -10.97 -1.61
C ASN A 193 14.07 -10.95 -1.91
N ARG A 194 13.71 -10.31 -3.03
CA ARG A 194 12.33 -10.09 -3.43
C ARG A 194 11.58 -11.38 -3.81
N PRO A 195 12.12 -12.33 -4.62
CA PRO A 195 11.34 -13.51 -5.03
C PRO A 195 10.89 -14.39 -3.85
N ALA A 196 11.81 -14.73 -2.94
CA ALA A 196 11.47 -15.57 -1.78
C ALA A 196 10.53 -14.83 -0.83
N PHE A 197 10.78 -13.54 -0.59
CA PHE A 197 9.95 -12.74 0.29
C PHE A 197 8.52 -12.60 -0.24
N LEU A 198 8.34 -12.22 -1.50
CA LEU A 198 7.02 -12.07 -2.10
C LEU A 198 6.22 -13.38 -2.08
N GLY A 199 6.84 -14.48 -2.51
CA GLY A 199 6.15 -15.79 -2.55
C GLY A 199 5.63 -16.21 -1.18
N GLU A 200 6.47 -16.07 -0.16
CA GLU A 200 6.08 -16.38 1.22
C GLU A 200 4.98 -15.45 1.73
N MET A 201 5.11 -14.13 1.53
CA MET A 201 4.11 -13.17 2.00
C MET A 201 2.75 -13.40 1.33
N PHE A 202 2.71 -13.71 0.03
CA PHE A 202 1.48 -14.11 -0.66
C PHE A 202 0.88 -15.40 -0.08
N THR A 203 1.72 -16.42 0.13
CA THR A 203 1.31 -17.73 0.67
C THR A 203 0.68 -17.57 2.05
N MET A 204 1.27 -16.71 2.87
CA MET A 204 0.78 -16.36 4.21
C MET A 204 -0.40 -15.40 4.19
N GLY A 205 -0.92 -15.00 3.02
CA GLY A 205 -2.12 -14.16 2.88
C GLY A 205 -1.90 -12.66 3.12
N ILE A 206 -0.68 -12.16 2.91
CA ILE A 206 -0.44 -10.72 2.84
C ILE A 206 -0.89 -10.21 1.48
N ARG A 207 -1.81 -9.25 1.48
CA ARG A 207 -2.29 -8.60 0.27
C ARG A 207 -1.24 -7.64 -0.26
N ILE A 208 -0.80 -7.86 -1.50
CA ILE A 208 0.19 -7.03 -2.20
C ILE A 208 -0.46 -6.52 -3.50
N PRO A 209 -0.87 -5.25 -3.56
CA PRO A 209 -1.50 -4.69 -4.76
C PRO A 209 -0.57 -4.70 -5.98
N PHE A 210 -1.07 -5.11 -7.15
CA PHE A 210 -0.34 -5.08 -8.43
C PHE A 210 -0.34 -3.67 -9.03
N ARG A 211 0.32 -2.75 -8.33
CA ARG A 211 0.54 -1.36 -8.75
C ARG A 211 1.87 -0.85 -8.22
N PRO A 212 2.37 0.30 -8.72
CA PRO A 212 3.46 1.02 -8.10
C PRO A 212 3.15 1.43 -6.65
N PRO A 213 4.16 1.84 -5.88
CA PRO A 213 3.97 2.35 -4.53
C PRO A 213 3.07 3.59 -4.51
N THR A 214 2.32 3.78 -3.42
CA THR A 214 1.42 4.94 -3.28
C THR A 214 2.16 6.27 -3.24
N TRP A 215 3.44 6.29 -2.86
CA TRP A 215 4.25 7.51 -2.87
C TRP A 215 4.67 7.94 -4.29
N GLU A 216 4.49 7.09 -5.29
CA GLU A 216 4.67 7.46 -6.70
C GLU A 216 3.37 8.01 -7.33
N GLU A 217 2.21 7.81 -6.70
CA GLU A 217 0.90 8.13 -7.28
C GLU A 217 0.51 9.63 -7.19
N ASN A 218 1.27 10.47 -6.48
CA ASN A 218 0.89 11.86 -6.19
C ASN A 218 2.01 12.88 -6.41
N ASP A 219 3.01 12.60 -7.24
CA ASP A 219 4.13 13.53 -7.41
C ASP A 219 4.77 13.87 -6.05
N ALA A 220 4.79 12.93 -5.09
CA ALA A 220 5.27 13.18 -3.72
C ALA A 220 6.77 13.55 -3.69
N PHE A 221 7.47 13.33 -4.80
CA PHE A 221 8.86 13.72 -5.04
C PHE A 221 8.97 14.88 -6.04
N ALA A 222 7.88 15.49 -6.50
CA ALA A 222 7.93 16.64 -7.41
C ALA A 222 8.67 17.83 -6.76
N GLU A 223 8.48 18.06 -5.47
CA GLU A 223 9.26 19.04 -4.70
C GLU A 223 10.76 18.67 -4.63
N LEU A 224 11.10 17.38 -4.63
CA LEU A 224 12.50 16.91 -4.69
C LEU A 224 13.10 17.01 -6.10
N LEU A 225 12.25 17.13 -7.14
CA LEU A 225 12.64 17.38 -8.52
C LEU A 225 12.63 18.88 -8.87
N ASP A 226 12.03 19.73 -8.01
CA ASP A 226 12.03 21.18 -8.18
C ASP A 226 13.41 21.73 -7.78
N ARG A 227 14.36 21.58 -8.70
CA ARG A 227 15.67 22.22 -8.60
C ARG A 227 15.44 23.72 -8.53
N HIS A 228 16.19 24.40 -7.66
CA HIS A 228 16.20 25.85 -7.59
C HIS A 228 16.38 26.44 -9.01
N ARG A 229 15.54 27.41 -9.39
CA ARG A 229 15.48 27.98 -10.76
C ARG A 229 15.54 29.51 -10.79
N ARG A 230 15.74 30.15 -9.63
CA ARG A 230 15.73 31.60 -9.50
C ARG A 230 17.17 32.14 -9.45
N CYS A 231 17.34 33.38 -9.91
CA CYS A 231 18.56 34.14 -9.69
C CYS A 231 18.50 34.87 -8.33
N ASP A 232 19.40 34.48 -7.42
CA ASP A 232 19.56 35.07 -6.08
C ASP A 232 20.65 36.15 -6.00
N ALA A 233 21.36 36.45 -7.10
CA ALA A 233 22.30 37.56 -7.15
C ALA A 233 21.62 38.88 -6.70
N SER A 234 22.35 39.73 -5.96
CA SER A 234 21.81 41.02 -5.48
C SER A 234 21.22 41.85 -6.63
N GLU A 235 21.91 41.90 -7.76
CA GLU A 235 21.44 42.49 -9.01
C GLU A 235 21.32 41.41 -10.09
N CYS A 236 20.13 41.28 -10.68
CA CYS A 236 19.89 40.38 -11.81
C CYS A 236 19.88 41.19 -13.10
N PHE A 237 20.78 40.85 -14.03
CA PHE A 237 20.91 41.52 -15.32
C PHE A 237 20.20 40.80 -16.47
N TYR A 238 19.53 39.68 -16.19
CA TYR A 238 18.88 38.91 -17.24
C TYR A 238 17.58 39.60 -17.69
N PRO A 239 17.41 39.94 -18.99
CA PRO A 239 16.26 40.72 -19.45
C PRO A 239 14.90 40.05 -19.24
N ARG A 240 14.86 38.72 -19.16
CA ARG A 240 13.63 37.94 -18.94
C ARG A 240 13.27 37.79 -17.45
N GLY A 241 14.09 38.36 -16.57
CA GLY A 241 13.83 38.37 -15.13
C GLY A 241 14.44 37.19 -14.38
N ARG A 242 14.21 37.16 -13.07
CA ARG A 242 14.92 36.28 -12.12
C ARG A 242 14.46 34.83 -12.17
N GLN A 243 13.30 34.53 -12.76
CA GLN A 243 12.71 33.19 -12.82
C GLN A 243 13.08 32.42 -14.09
N GLU A 244 13.85 33.05 -14.98
CA GLU A 244 14.21 32.49 -16.27
C GLU A 244 15.74 32.39 -16.39
N ALA A 245 16.20 31.42 -17.19
CA ALA A 245 17.60 31.21 -17.52
C ALA A 245 17.71 30.56 -18.92
N GLU A 246 18.87 30.62 -19.54
CA GLU A 246 19.15 29.86 -20.77
C GLU A 246 19.55 28.41 -20.42
N GLU A 247 19.33 27.48 -21.35
CA GLU A 247 19.80 26.09 -21.17
C GLU A 247 21.33 26.00 -21.26
N GLU A 248 21.94 26.80 -22.15
CA GLU A 248 23.38 26.93 -22.32
C GLU A 248 23.75 28.38 -22.59
N GLY A 249 24.95 28.79 -22.14
CA GLY A 249 25.51 30.09 -22.45
C GLY A 249 25.62 31.05 -21.25
N PRO A 250 25.78 32.36 -21.50
CA PRO A 250 26.08 33.34 -20.46
C PRO A 250 24.98 33.50 -19.40
N TRP A 251 23.74 33.13 -19.75
CA TRP A 251 22.58 33.21 -18.88
C TRP A 251 22.10 31.85 -18.35
N GLU A 252 22.89 30.78 -18.51
CA GLU A 252 22.65 29.51 -17.83
C GLU A 252 22.81 29.71 -16.31
N LEU A 253 21.85 29.18 -15.56
CA LEU A 253 21.80 29.27 -14.11
C LEU A 253 22.74 28.24 -13.48
N LEU A 254 23.79 28.73 -12.81
CA LEU A 254 24.63 27.88 -11.98
C LEU A 254 24.05 27.81 -10.57
N LEU A 255 23.85 26.59 -10.06
CA LEU A 255 23.48 26.37 -8.66
C LEU A 255 24.73 26.26 -7.79
N CYS A 256 24.63 26.72 -6.56
CA CYS A 256 25.70 26.58 -5.58
C CYS A 256 26.09 25.11 -5.44
N SER A 257 27.37 24.78 -5.67
CA SER A 257 27.88 23.40 -5.62
C SER A 257 27.72 22.73 -4.26
N SER A 258 27.54 23.51 -3.20
CA SER A 258 27.54 23.03 -1.81
C SER A 258 26.13 22.86 -1.24
N CYS A 259 25.21 23.79 -1.51
CA CYS A 259 23.84 23.74 -0.96
C CYS A 259 22.76 23.50 -2.01
N ALA A 260 23.03 23.77 -3.29
CA ALA A 260 22.06 23.80 -4.39
C ALA A 260 20.79 24.64 -4.15
N ALA A 261 20.77 25.44 -3.06
CA ALA A 261 19.63 26.22 -2.60
C ALA A 261 19.63 27.66 -3.12
N GLU A 262 20.78 28.12 -3.64
CA GLU A 262 20.93 29.41 -4.31
C GLU A 262 21.40 29.19 -5.76
N GLY A 263 20.99 30.09 -6.64
CA GLY A 263 21.38 30.09 -8.06
C GLY A 263 21.76 31.46 -8.60
N THR A 264 22.68 31.48 -9.56
CA THR A 264 23.03 32.71 -10.29
C THR A 264 23.41 32.42 -11.75
N PRO A 265 22.92 33.20 -12.73
CA PRO A 265 23.49 33.21 -14.06
C PRO A 265 24.93 33.73 -14.01
N ARG A 266 25.82 33.20 -14.87
CA ARG A 266 27.24 33.60 -14.89
C ARG A 266 27.44 35.11 -14.89
N HIS A 267 26.70 35.81 -15.75
CA HIS A 267 26.76 37.26 -15.87
C HIS A 267 26.26 38.03 -14.64
N CYS A 268 25.32 37.47 -13.88
CA CYS A 268 24.83 38.11 -12.65
C CYS A 268 25.85 38.09 -11.51
N SER A 269 26.80 37.14 -11.55
CA SER A 269 27.89 37.03 -10.58
C SER A 269 29.27 37.36 -11.16
N GLY A 270 29.33 38.00 -12.35
CA GLY A 270 30.58 38.40 -12.98
C GLY A 270 31.52 37.24 -13.34
N LEU A 271 30.96 36.04 -13.53
CA LEU A 271 31.71 34.84 -13.91
C LEU A 271 31.99 34.83 -15.41
N ARG A 272 33.11 34.20 -15.81
CA ARG A 272 33.43 33.97 -17.22
C ARG A 272 32.60 32.82 -17.78
N ASP A 273 32.31 32.84 -19.07
CA ASP A 273 31.48 31.82 -19.76
C ASP A 273 32.00 30.38 -19.62
N ILE A 274 33.31 30.21 -19.38
CA ILE A 274 33.94 28.89 -19.20
C ILE A 274 33.71 28.26 -17.82
N ILE A 275 33.20 29.02 -16.85
CA ILE A 275 33.04 28.55 -15.47
C ILE A 275 31.77 27.69 -15.38
N THR A 276 31.90 26.46 -14.89
CA THR A 276 30.77 25.51 -14.75
C THR A 276 30.38 25.23 -13.30
N SER A 277 31.12 25.79 -12.33
CA SER A 277 30.86 25.63 -10.91
C SER A 277 30.88 26.98 -10.22
N TRP A 278 29.95 27.19 -9.30
CA TRP A 278 29.82 28.40 -8.50
C TRP A 278 29.41 28.01 -7.09
N GLU A 279 29.83 28.79 -6.11
CA GLU A 279 29.47 28.64 -4.70
C GLU A 279 28.94 29.97 -4.17
N CYS A 280 27.83 29.94 -3.43
CA CYS A 280 27.26 31.16 -2.84
C CYS A 280 28.08 31.66 -1.66
N ASP A 281 27.94 32.95 -1.34
CA ASP A 281 28.73 33.59 -0.27
C ASP A 281 28.58 32.89 1.08
N GLY A 282 27.39 32.36 1.38
CA GLY A 282 27.13 31.61 2.61
C GLY A 282 27.94 30.30 2.71
N CYS A 283 28.12 29.59 1.59
CA CYS A 283 28.89 28.36 1.54
C CYS A 283 30.40 28.63 1.44
N ALA A 284 30.80 29.63 0.66
CA ALA A 284 32.20 29.99 0.45
C ALA A 284 32.89 30.43 1.76
N VAL A 285 32.19 31.12 2.67
CA VAL A 285 32.74 31.53 3.96
C VAL A 285 32.97 30.33 4.89
N LEU A 286 32.08 29.34 4.89
CA LEU A 286 32.20 28.13 5.73
C LEU A 286 33.37 27.22 5.32
N GLY A 287 33.76 27.24 4.04
CA GLY A 287 34.92 26.49 3.54
C GLY A 287 36.29 27.01 4.03
N THR A 288 36.37 28.26 4.52
CA THR A 288 37.63 28.89 4.94
C THR A 288 37.97 28.73 6.42
N VAL A 289 37.06 28.17 7.22
CA VAL A 289 37.25 28.00 8.68
C VAL A 289 37.81 26.62 9.05
N SER A 290 38.00 25.74 8.06
CA SER A 290 38.65 24.43 8.24
C SER A 290 40.06 24.45 7.62
N SER A 291 41.05 24.99 8.35
CA SER A 291 42.47 24.82 8.06
C SER A 291 43.26 24.77 9.36
#